data_AF-A0A6S6VIK3-F1
#
_entry.id   AF-A0A6S6VIK3-F1
#
_cell.length_a   1.000
_cell.length_b   1.000
_cell.length_c   1.000
_cell.angle_alpha   90.00
_cell.angle_beta   90.00
_cell.angle_gamma   90.00
#
_symmetry.space_group_name_H-M   'P 1'
#
loop_
_entity.id
_entity.type
_entity.pdbx_description
1 polymer ?
#
loop_
_entity_poly.entity_id
_entity_poly.type
_entity_poly.pdbx_seq_one_letter_code
_entity_poly.pdbx_strand_id
1 'polypeptide(L)'
;MEYDAFSATQYSTSDPTSFAHTSARERWPIIITQGIDDVHRSLHDAKDESTVSEGKAIVAELAKLKYELQHDRELTPIPNDGEPDVGAYNKELAARGNPKWHNVPWLYAECYLYRRISSIFKQTENWRSYDIFARQKMSTFKSSRPAVVELAARYKDIVTELEQKKTIKGAETQEQLEAAENLLFTEMCEICLWGNATDLSLLTNLSYEDIQKLQGSQARKDSEKNILVNDLDKAFRVLTSAQKEDKKERRVDIVLDNAGFELFVDLILAGYLIASGLATNVVFHPKSIPWFVSDVLPADFGALLSALADPRAFYGAVSDDEKHAGKQSVPLSEAESANLQFLFQSWSTMHAEGQLTLRPNDFWTAGGSYWRLPKAEPELYADLKESELVIFKGDLNYRKLTADAAWPATTPFTEAIGPMGPGSGIRVLALRTCKADVVVGLPEGVDERIKATDGGGSESGARKWAWSGKWAVVQFSDGKA
;
A
#
# COMPACT_ATOMS: atom_id res chain seq x y z
N MET A 1 23.51 -9.77 1.15
CA MET A 1 23.41 -11.05 1.88
C MET A 1 22.56 -12.00 1.08
N GLU A 2 23.19 -13.09 0.69
CA GLU A 2 22.81 -14.16 -0.25
C GLU A 2 22.25 -13.73 -1.63
N TYR A 3 21.21 -12.90 -1.72
CA TYR A 3 20.51 -12.60 -2.99
C TYR A 3 20.28 -11.12 -3.30
N ASP A 4 20.59 -10.22 -2.37
CA ASP A 4 20.72 -8.79 -2.64
C ASP A 4 22.09 -8.52 -3.27
N ALA A 5 22.18 -8.61 -4.60
CA ALA A 5 23.43 -8.55 -5.38
C ALA A 5 23.61 -7.24 -6.17
N PHE A 6 23.04 -6.14 -5.70
CA PHE A 6 23.20 -4.81 -6.31
C PHE A 6 24.48 -4.11 -5.82
N SER A 7 24.98 -3.15 -6.61
CA SER A 7 26.21 -2.39 -6.32
C SER A 7 25.99 -1.14 -5.45
N ALA A 8 24.77 -0.58 -5.46
CA ALA A 8 24.44 0.61 -4.69
C ALA A 8 24.40 0.32 -3.17
N THR A 9 24.80 1.29 -2.36
CA THR A 9 24.70 1.19 -0.90
C THR A 9 23.26 1.39 -0.44
N GLN A 10 22.79 0.59 0.52
CA GLN A 10 21.47 0.79 1.12
C GLN A 10 21.44 2.04 2.00
N TYR A 11 20.29 2.73 2.06
CA TYR A 11 20.07 3.76 3.08
C TYR A 11 20.21 3.15 4.48
N SER A 12 20.81 3.90 5.40
CA SER A 12 21.11 3.42 6.74
C SER A 12 20.60 4.36 7.81
N THR A 13 20.18 3.81 8.94
CA THR A 13 19.74 4.57 10.12
C THR A 13 20.85 5.43 10.75
N SER A 14 22.11 5.25 10.34
CA SER A 14 23.24 6.09 10.77
C SER A 14 23.40 7.39 9.97
N ASP A 15 22.83 7.48 8.77
CA ASP A 15 23.01 8.65 7.88
C ASP A 15 22.11 9.82 8.28
N PRO A 16 22.65 10.90 8.87
CA PRO A 16 21.87 12.05 9.34
C PRO A 16 21.18 12.84 8.21
N THR A 17 21.55 12.58 6.96
CA THR A 17 20.93 13.21 5.79
C THR A 17 19.79 12.40 5.20
N SER A 18 19.59 11.16 5.64
CA SER A 18 18.52 10.28 5.17
C SER A 18 17.30 10.31 6.08
N PHE A 19 16.12 10.09 5.50
CA PHE A 19 14.88 9.88 6.24
C PHE A 19 14.93 8.65 7.15
N ALA A 20 15.83 7.70 6.89
CA ALA A 20 16.10 6.58 7.78
C ALA A 20 16.49 7.04 9.19
N HIS A 21 17.29 8.10 9.30
CA HIS A 21 17.74 8.64 10.58
C HIS A 21 16.59 9.28 11.37
N THR A 22 15.77 10.10 10.70
CA THR A 22 14.54 10.69 11.26
C THR A 22 13.55 9.60 11.66
N SER A 23 13.34 8.60 10.80
CA SER A 23 12.42 7.51 11.09
C SER A 23 12.84 6.73 12.34
N ALA A 24 14.13 6.42 12.46
CA ALA A 24 14.65 5.67 13.59
C ALA A 24 14.58 6.40 14.93
N ARG A 25 14.83 7.71 14.94
CA ARG A 25 14.94 8.50 16.18
C ARG A 25 13.65 9.18 16.61
N GLU A 26 12.77 9.47 15.67
CA GLU A 26 11.55 10.24 15.93
C GLU A 26 10.30 9.39 15.70
N ARG A 27 10.17 8.73 14.55
CA ARG A 27 8.91 8.06 14.16
C ARG A 27 8.70 6.72 14.86
N TRP A 28 9.69 5.84 14.87
CA TRP A 28 9.54 4.51 15.46
C TRP A 28 9.23 4.55 16.98
N PRO A 29 9.85 5.41 17.81
CA PRO A 29 9.44 5.56 19.20
C PRO A 29 7.98 5.99 19.38
N ILE A 30 7.49 6.88 18.51
CA ILE A 30 6.08 7.33 18.52
C ILE A 30 5.15 6.16 18.18
N ILE A 31 5.47 5.37 17.17
CA ILE A 31 4.67 4.20 16.75
C ILE A 31 4.58 3.19 17.90
N ILE A 32 5.69 2.87 18.57
CA ILE A 32 5.65 1.94 19.72
C ILE A 32 4.83 2.53 20.86
N THR A 33 4.91 3.84 21.10
CA THR A 33 4.11 4.52 22.13
C THR A 33 2.61 4.41 21.83
N GLN A 34 2.22 4.64 20.58
CA GLN A 34 0.82 4.49 20.14
C GLN A 34 0.34 3.04 20.32
N GLY A 35 1.18 2.05 20.02
CA GLY A 35 0.88 0.64 20.28
C GLY A 35 0.70 0.33 21.78
N ILE A 36 1.53 0.90 22.64
CA ILE A 36 1.37 0.80 24.11
C ILE A 36 0.04 1.40 24.54
N ASP A 37 -0.30 2.59 24.04
CA ASP A 37 -1.55 3.27 24.37
C ASP A 37 -2.78 2.46 23.90
N ASP A 38 -2.71 1.80 22.74
CA ASP A 38 -3.81 0.97 22.23
C ASP A 38 -4.01 -0.30 23.08
N VAL A 39 -2.93 -1.00 23.47
CA VAL A 39 -3.02 -2.15 24.38
C VAL A 39 -3.59 -1.71 25.74
N HIS A 40 -3.13 -0.58 26.28
CA HIS A 40 -3.68 -0.02 27.51
C HIS A 40 -5.18 0.27 27.41
N ARG A 41 -5.63 0.82 26.29
CA ARG A 41 -7.05 1.10 26.04
C ARG A 41 -7.86 -0.20 26.02
N SER A 42 -7.38 -1.22 25.34
CA SER A 42 -8.06 -2.53 25.24
C SER A 42 -8.09 -3.30 26.57
N LEU A 43 -7.14 -3.04 27.47
CA LEU A 43 -7.14 -3.57 28.83
C LEU A 43 -8.28 -3.02 29.71
N HIS A 44 -8.83 -1.84 29.42
CA HIS A 44 -9.92 -1.27 30.22
C HIS A 44 -11.19 -2.13 30.17
N ASP A 45 -11.42 -2.77 29.02
CA ASP A 45 -12.61 -3.59 28.76
C ASP A 45 -12.38 -5.08 29.12
N ALA A 46 -11.13 -5.48 29.38
CA ALA A 46 -10.77 -6.86 29.70
C ALA A 46 -11.15 -7.22 31.14
N LYS A 47 -11.93 -8.29 31.30
CA LYS A 47 -12.40 -8.78 32.61
C LYS A 47 -11.67 -10.03 33.11
N ASP A 48 -11.06 -10.76 32.18
CA ASP A 48 -10.33 -11.99 32.47
C ASP A 48 -8.91 -11.68 33.01
N GLU A 49 -8.54 -12.31 34.12
CA GLU A 49 -7.27 -12.04 34.81
C GLU A 49 -6.06 -12.45 33.96
N SER A 50 -6.15 -13.53 33.19
CA SER A 50 -5.09 -14.00 32.30
C SER A 50 -4.83 -12.99 31.19
N THR A 51 -5.89 -12.55 30.50
CA THR A 51 -5.86 -11.53 29.45
C THR A 51 -5.26 -10.21 29.98
N VAL A 52 -5.64 -9.80 31.18
CA VAL A 52 -5.10 -8.57 31.82
C VAL A 52 -3.61 -8.73 32.16
N SER A 53 -3.20 -9.88 32.66
CA SER A 53 -1.80 -10.19 32.98
C SER A 53 -0.93 -10.17 31.72
N GLU A 54 -1.36 -10.85 30.66
CA GLU A 54 -0.67 -10.86 29.36
C GLU A 54 -0.56 -9.47 28.75
N GLY A 55 -1.65 -8.68 28.75
CA GLY A 55 -1.62 -7.32 28.20
C GLY A 55 -0.67 -6.39 28.97
N LYS A 56 -0.55 -6.54 30.29
CA LYS A 56 0.46 -5.80 31.09
C LYS A 56 1.89 -6.23 30.73
N ALA A 57 2.12 -7.53 30.49
CA ALA A 57 3.42 -8.02 30.04
C ALA A 57 3.78 -7.51 28.64
N ILE A 58 2.81 -7.47 27.71
CA ILE A 58 2.97 -6.87 26.38
C ILE A 58 3.38 -5.40 26.47
N VAL A 59 2.70 -4.61 27.29
CA VAL A 59 3.06 -3.19 27.54
C VAL A 59 4.51 -3.07 28.02
N ALA A 60 4.94 -3.94 28.93
CA ALA A 60 6.30 -3.93 29.45
C ALA A 60 7.34 -4.26 28.36
N GLU A 61 7.09 -5.28 27.53
CA GLU A 61 8.00 -5.65 26.43
C GLU A 61 8.03 -4.60 25.31
N LEU A 62 6.90 -3.95 24.98
CA LEU A 62 6.88 -2.81 24.05
C LEU A 62 7.67 -1.63 24.61
N ALA A 63 7.52 -1.31 25.91
CA ALA A 63 8.29 -0.24 26.55
C ALA A 63 9.80 -0.55 26.56
N LYS A 64 10.18 -1.81 26.76
CA LYS A 64 11.56 -2.28 26.65
C LYS A 64 12.10 -2.16 25.23
N LEU A 65 11.34 -2.58 24.21
CA LEU A 65 11.71 -2.42 22.81
C LEU A 65 11.92 -0.94 22.45
N LYS A 66 11.04 -0.05 22.92
CA LYS A 66 11.19 1.40 22.77
C LYS A 66 12.48 1.91 23.44
N TYR A 67 12.77 1.45 24.66
CA TYR A 67 14.01 1.80 25.36
C TYR A 67 15.25 1.33 24.60
N GLU A 68 15.26 0.09 24.12
CA GLU A 68 16.34 -0.48 23.29
C GLU A 68 16.62 0.39 22.07
N LEU A 69 15.54 0.77 21.37
CA LEU A 69 15.59 1.59 20.17
C LEU A 69 16.15 3.00 20.46
N GLN A 70 15.57 3.71 21.43
CA GLN A 70 15.97 5.09 21.75
C GLN A 70 17.41 5.20 22.29
N HIS A 71 17.94 4.14 22.91
CA HIS A 71 19.29 4.11 23.48
C HIS A 71 20.31 3.39 22.60
N ASP A 72 19.99 3.21 21.31
CA ASP A 72 20.88 2.59 20.32
C ASP A 72 21.47 1.25 20.79
N ARG A 73 20.62 0.39 21.35
CA ARG A 73 21.03 -0.95 21.78
C ARG A 73 21.24 -1.85 20.55
N GLU A 74 21.95 -2.95 20.78
CA GLU A 74 22.16 -3.99 19.79
C GLU A 74 20.82 -4.66 19.44
N LEU A 75 20.61 -4.99 18.16
CA LEU A 75 19.50 -5.83 17.74
C LEU A 75 19.76 -7.26 18.21
N THR A 76 18.77 -7.88 18.83
CA THR A 76 18.87 -9.22 19.41
C THR A 76 18.15 -10.26 18.56
N PRO A 77 18.49 -11.56 18.64
CA PRO A 77 17.69 -12.59 17.99
C PRO A 77 16.21 -12.50 18.39
N ILE A 78 15.31 -12.70 17.43
CA ILE A 78 13.87 -12.86 17.68
C ILE A 78 13.69 -14.19 18.43
N PRO A 79 12.95 -14.20 19.56
CA PRO A 79 12.67 -15.43 20.29
C PRO A 79 11.83 -16.39 19.45
N ASN A 80 11.88 -17.68 19.79
CA ASN A 80 11.02 -18.66 19.13
C ASN A 80 9.55 -18.44 19.53
N ASP A 81 8.78 -17.79 18.65
CA ASP A 81 7.36 -17.50 18.82
C ASP A 81 6.43 -18.44 18.02
N GLY A 82 7.03 -19.48 17.43
CA GLY A 82 6.35 -20.52 16.64
C GLY A 82 6.11 -20.16 15.18
N GLU A 83 6.49 -18.96 14.72
CA GLU A 83 6.35 -18.58 13.30
C GLU A 83 7.56 -19.08 12.47
N PRO A 84 7.36 -19.47 11.20
CA PRO A 84 8.39 -20.12 10.38
C PRO A 84 9.55 -19.18 9.99
N ASP A 85 9.32 -17.87 10.01
CA ASP A 85 10.25 -16.84 9.55
C ASP A 85 11.33 -16.46 10.58
N VAL A 86 11.21 -16.89 11.84
CA VAL A 86 12.17 -16.58 12.93
C VAL A 86 13.59 -16.97 12.54
N GLY A 87 13.76 -18.17 11.97
CA GLY A 87 15.06 -18.68 11.56
C GLY A 87 15.72 -17.81 10.47
N ALA A 88 14.93 -17.36 9.49
CA ALA A 88 15.41 -16.50 8.40
C ALA A 88 15.85 -15.13 8.92
N TYR A 89 15.06 -14.49 9.79
CA TYR A 89 15.42 -13.22 10.41
C TYR A 89 16.68 -13.33 11.27
N ASN A 90 16.81 -14.39 12.07
CA ASN A 90 17.97 -14.59 12.94
C ASN A 90 19.24 -14.92 12.14
N LYS A 91 19.13 -15.68 11.04
CA LYS A 91 20.23 -15.89 10.10
C LYS A 91 20.68 -14.56 9.49
N GLU A 92 19.74 -13.72 9.07
CA GLU A 92 20.04 -12.41 8.49
C GLU A 92 20.67 -11.46 9.52
N LEU A 93 20.16 -11.44 10.76
CA LEU A 93 20.72 -10.63 11.85
C LEU A 93 22.19 -10.99 12.12
N ALA A 94 22.47 -12.29 12.25
CA ALA A 94 23.82 -12.78 12.51
C ALA A 94 24.78 -12.45 11.36
N ALA A 95 24.32 -12.58 10.11
CA ALA A 95 25.11 -12.23 8.94
C ALA A 95 25.39 -10.72 8.80
N ARG A 96 24.62 -9.86 9.50
CA ARG A 96 24.90 -8.42 9.67
C ARG A 96 25.84 -8.11 10.84
N GLY A 97 26.26 -9.10 11.61
CA GLY A 97 27.13 -8.91 12.78
C GLY A 97 26.43 -8.26 13.98
N ASN A 98 25.12 -8.49 14.14
CA ASN A 98 24.29 -7.91 15.21
C ASN A 98 24.46 -6.39 15.35
N PRO A 99 23.97 -5.60 14.37
CA PRO A 99 24.13 -4.16 14.39
C PRO A 99 23.28 -3.51 15.51
N LYS A 100 23.48 -2.21 15.70
CA LYS A 100 22.64 -1.39 16.60
C LYS A 100 21.53 -0.68 15.84
N TRP A 101 20.47 -0.27 16.55
CA TRP A 101 19.29 0.40 15.96
C TRP A 101 19.62 1.61 15.10
N HIS A 102 20.63 2.40 15.46
CA HIS A 102 21.05 3.59 14.75
C HIS A 102 22.23 3.36 13.80
N ASN A 103 22.59 2.10 13.51
CA ASN A 103 23.61 1.76 12.53
C ASN A 103 23.31 0.42 11.83
N VAL A 104 22.27 0.42 11.02
CA VAL A 104 21.80 -0.76 10.27
C VAL A 104 21.11 -0.30 8.97
N PRO A 105 21.10 -1.10 7.89
CA PRO A 105 20.30 -0.77 6.72
C PRO A 105 18.82 -0.60 7.05
N TRP A 106 18.24 0.48 6.55
CA TRP A 106 16.95 0.99 6.98
C TRP A 106 15.82 -0.02 6.74
N LEU A 107 15.71 -0.55 5.52
CA LEU A 107 14.71 -1.56 5.16
C LEU A 107 14.68 -2.73 6.16
N TYR A 108 15.85 -3.34 6.45
CA TYR A 108 15.92 -4.46 7.38
C TYR A 108 15.51 -4.06 8.80
N ALA A 109 16.02 -2.91 9.29
CA ALA A 109 15.75 -2.44 10.64
C ALA A 109 14.27 -2.16 10.89
N GLU A 110 13.59 -1.56 9.91
CA GLU A 110 12.17 -1.27 9.99
C GLU A 110 11.32 -2.54 9.90
N CYS A 111 11.65 -3.47 8.99
CA CYS A 111 11.01 -4.79 8.96
C CYS A 111 11.22 -5.56 10.28
N TYR A 112 12.44 -5.55 10.81
CA TYR A 112 12.78 -6.19 12.08
C TYR A 112 12.01 -5.57 13.26
N LEU A 113 11.80 -4.25 13.28
CA LEU A 113 10.98 -3.58 14.28
C LEU A 113 9.56 -4.15 14.34
N TYR A 114 8.85 -4.20 13.20
CA TYR A 114 7.49 -4.73 13.17
C TYR A 114 7.46 -6.23 13.46
N ARG A 115 8.48 -6.98 13.02
CA ARG A 115 8.57 -8.40 13.36
C ARG A 115 8.80 -8.64 14.86
N ARG A 116 9.62 -7.81 15.54
CA ARG A 116 9.79 -7.82 17.00
C ARG A 116 8.50 -7.47 17.73
N ILE A 117 7.78 -6.45 17.26
CA ILE A 117 6.45 -6.11 17.79
C ILE A 117 5.52 -7.31 17.67
N SER A 118 5.39 -7.90 16.49
CA SER A 118 4.55 -9.10 16.28
C SER A 118 4.96 -10.25 17.19
N SER A 119 6.26 -10.49 17.38
CA SER A 119 6.78 -11.55 18.27
C SER A 119 6.33 -11.40 19.72
N ILE A 120 6.18 -10.16 20.22
CA ILE A 120 5.67 -9.91 21.58
C ILE A 120 4.25 -10.47 21.73
N PHE A 121 3.38 -10.23 20.74
CA PHE A 121 2.01 -10.76 20.74
C PHE A 121 1.99 -12.28 20.51
N LYS A 122 2.82 -12.78 19.59
CA LYS A 122 2.84 -14.20 19.25
C LYS A 122 3.24 -15.09 20.43
N GLN A 123 3.99 -14.58 21.41
CA GLN A 123 4.35 -15.33 22.61
C GLN A 123 3.22 -15.44 23.65
N THR A 124 2.06 -14.83 23.42
CA THR A 124 0.90 -14.87 24.31
C THR A 124 -0.17 -15.83 23.80
N GLU A 125 -1.14 -16.18 24.64
CA GLU A 125 -2.30 -16.99 24.25
C GLU A 125 -3.49 -16.12 23.82
N ASN A 126 -3.92 -15.17 24.65
CA ASN A 126 -5.16 -14.40 24.40
C ASN A 126 -4.95 -13.24 23.43
N TRP A 127 -3.72 -12.74 23.30
CA TRP A 127 -3.37 -11.62 22.43
C TRP A 127 -2.63 -12.04 21.16
N ARG A 128 -2.48 -13.35 20.90
CA ARG A 128 -1.70 -13.89 19.78
C ARG A 128 -2.09 -13.31 18.41
N SER A 129 -3.39 -13.08 18.22
CA SER A 129 -3.97 -12.57 16.96
C SER A 129 -4.36 -11.10 17.04
N TYR A 130 -3.96 -10.38 18.09
CA TYR A 130 -4.30 -8.98 18.29
C TYR A 130 -3.56 -8.10 17.27
N ASP A 131 -4.31 -7.32 16.49
CA ASP A 131 -3.75 -6.26 15.64
C ASP A 131 -3.80 -4.93 16.39
N ILE A 132 -2.63 -4.50 16.88
CA ILE A 132 -2.45 -3.22 17.58
C ILE A 132 -2.76 -1.98 16.75
N PHE A 133 -2.93 -2.13 15.44
CA PHE A 133 -3.19 -1.03 14.53
C PHE A 133 -4.62 -1.00 13.99
N ALA A 134 -5.43 -2.04 14.25
CA ALA A 134 -6.79 -2.18 13.72
C ALA A 134 -7.68 -0.97 14.04
N ARG A 135 -7.60 -0.43 15.27
CA ARG A 135 -8.37 0.74 15.70
C ARG A 135 -8.02 1.97 14.86
N GLN A 136 -6.74 2.20 14.60
CA GLN A 136 -6.25 3.33 13.79
C GLN A 136 -6.64 3.17 12.32
N LYS A 137 -6.53 1.96 11.76
CA LYS A 137 -6.95 1.66 10.38
C LYS A 137 -8.43 2.01 10.17
N MET A 138 -9.30 1.53 11.07
CA MET A 138 -10.74 1.76 10.96
C MET A 138 -11.15 3.22 11.25
N SER A 139 -10.49 3.90 12.19
CA SER A 139 -10.78 5.33 12.44
C SER A 139 -10.40 6.20 11.25
N THR A 140 -9.28 5.88 10.58
CA THR A 140 -8.83 6.57 9.37
C THR A 140 -9.74 6.30 8.17
N PHE A 141 -10.26 5.08 8.04
CA PHE A 141 -11.29 4.79 7.04
C PHE A 141 -12.56 5.61 7.29
N LYS A 142 -13.02 5.63 8.54
CA LYS A 142 -14.22 6.36 8.93
C LYS A 142 -14.10 7.87 8.69
N SER A 143 -12.93 8.47 8.92
CA SER A 143 -12.70 9.89 8.64
C SER A 143 -12.70 10.21 7.14
N SER A 144 -12.51 9.21 6.28
CA SER A 144 -12.54 9.34 4.82
C SER A 144 -13.96 9.30 4.24
N ARG A 145 -15.00 9.36 5.09
CA ARG A 145 -16.43 9.28 4.70
C ARG A 145 -16.79 10.09 3.43
N PRO A 146 -16.44 11.38 3.30
CA PRO A 146 -16.89 12.16 2.14
C PRO A 146 -16.39 11.58 0.82
N ALA A 147 -15.12 11.16 0.79
CA ALA A 147 -14.50 10.56 -0.38
C ALA A 147 -15.08 9.17 -0.68
N VAL A 148 -15.30 8.35 0.36
CA VAL A 148 -15.88 7.00 0.22
C VAL A 148 -17.29 7.06 -0.38
N VAL A 149 -18.12 7.99 0.10
CA VAL A 149 -19.50 8.15 -0.36
C VAL A 149 -19.56 8.64 -1.81
N GLU A 150 -18.73 9.64 -2.16
CA GLU A 150 -18.66 10.15 -3.54
C GLU A 150 -18.21 9.04 -4.49
N LEU A 151 -17.12 8.35 -4.18
CA LEU A 151 -16.61 7.24 -5.01
C LEU A 151 -17.60 6.09 -5.14
N ALA A 152 -18.33 5.76 -4.07
CA ALA A 152 -19.35 4.71 -4.14
C ALA A 152 -20.47 5.03 -5.11
N ALA A 153 -20.90 6.30 -5.16
CA ALA A 153 -21.88 6.76 -6.15
C ALA A 153 -21.32 6.63 -7.57
N ARG A 154 -20.10 7.13 -7.81
CA ARG A 154 -19.48 7.14 -9.14
C ARG A 154 -19.18 5.75 -9.66
N TYR A 155 -18.60 4.89 -8.84
CA TYR A 155 -18.28 3.53 -9.25
C TYR A 155 -19.53 2.75 -9.65
N LYS A 156 -20.65 2.94 -8.92
CA LYS A 156 -21.92 2.33 -9.29
C LYS A 156 -22.37 2.75 -10.70
N ASP A 157 -22.26 4.03 -11.02
CA ASP A 157 -22.61 4.54 -12.35
C ASP A 157 -21.71 3.91 -13.43
N ILE A 158 -20.38 3.91 -13.21
CA ILE A 158 -19.38 3.36 -14.15
C ILE A 158 -19.61 1.88 -14.42
N VAL A 159 -19.74 1.07 -13.37
CA VAL A 159 -19.94 -0.38 -13.52
C VAL A 159 -21.27 -0.68 -14.21
N THR A 160 -22.34 0.03 -13.85
CA THR A 160 -23.65 -0.12 -14.49
C THR A 160 -23.59 0.21 -15.98
N GLU A 161 -22.83 1.23 -16.37
CA GLU A 161 -22.64 1.60 -17.78
C GLU A 161 -21.83 0.55 -18.56
N LEU A 162 -20.72 0.07 -17.97
CA LEU A 162 -19.86 -0.97 -18.55
C LEU A 162 -20.60 -2.30 -18.73
N GLU A 163 -21.34 -2.75 -17.72
CA GLU A 163 -22.12 -4.01 -17.75
C GLU A 163 -23.24 -3.98 -18.79
N GLN A 164 -23.88 -2.82 -18.99
CA GLN A 164 -24.95 -2.67 -19.97
C GLN A 164 -24.46 -2.69 -21.42
N LYS A 165 -23.13 -2.82 -21.66
CA LYS A 165 -22.48 -2.74 -22.96
C LYS A 165 -22.98 -1.57 -23.80
N LYS A 166 -23.40 -0.48 -23.14
CA LYS A 166 -23.72 0.74 -23.84
C LYS A 166 -22.38 1.23 -24.38
N THR A 167 -22.23 1.18 -25.71
CA THR A 167 -21.13 1.85 -26.40
C THR A 167 -21.00 3.23 -25.79
N ILE A 168 -19.78 3.64 -25.41
CA ILE A 168 -19.49 4.96 -24.83
C ILE A 168 -20.28 5.99 -25.63
N LYS A 169 -21.28 6.62 -24.99
CA LYS A 169 -22.14 7.60 -25.66
C LYS A 169 -21.24 8.73 -26.15
N GLY A 170 -21.06 8.84 -27.47
CA GLY A 170 -20.29 9.92 -28.09
C GLY A 170 -18.91 9.55 -28.66
N ALA A 171 -18.45 8.29 -28.59
CA ALA A 171 -17.28 7.86 -29.37
C ALA A 171 -17.73 7.50 -30.81
N GLU A 172 -17.25 8.25 -31.81
CA GLU A 172 -17.57 8.01 -33.22
C GLU A 172 -16.60 7.02 -33.88
N THR A 173 -15.42 6.81 -33.28
CA THR A 173 -14.35 5.94 -33.78
C THR A 173 -13.77 5.04 -32.69
N GLN A 174 -13.16 3.92 -33.11
CA GLN A 174 -12.49 2.99 -32.20
C GLN A 174 -11.30 3.64 -31.47
N GLU A 175 -10.59 4.57 -32.11
CA GLU A 175 -9.48 5.30 -31.49
C GLU A 175 -9.96 6.22 -30.37
N GLN A 176 -11.08 6.91 -30.56
CA GLN A 176 -11.70 7.74 -29.51
C GLN A 176 -12.19 6.89 -28.33
N LEU A 177 -12.71 5.69 -28.60
CA LEU A 177 -13.11 4.74 -27.56
C LEU A 177 -11.90 4.33 -26.71
N GLU A 178 -10.83 3.86 -27.35
CA GLU A 178 -9.62 3.39 -26.67
C GLU A 178 -8.92 4.53 -25.90
N ALA A 179 -8.94 5.76 -26.43
CA ALA A 179 -8.44 6.94 -25.72
C ALA A 179 -9.28 7.26 -24.47
N ALA A 180 -10.61 7.12 -24.52
CA ALA A 180 -11.48 7.34 -23.37
C ALA A 180 -11.32 6.24 -22.31
N GLU A 181 -11.16 4.98 -22.73
CA GLU A 181 -10.87 3.85 -21.83
C GLU A 181 -9.51 4.01 -21.14
N ASN A 182 -8.47 4.44 -21.87
CA ASN A 182 -7.16 4.73 -21.31
C ASN A 182 -7.24 5.86 -20.26
N LEU A 183 -8.07 6.88 -20.54
CA LEU A 183 -8.26 8.00 -19.63
C LEU A 183 -8.93 7.58 -18.33
N LEU A 184 -9.99 6.75 -18.42
CA LEU A 184 -10.65 6.17 -17.26
C LEU A 184 -9.72 5.24 -16.47
N PHE A 185 -8.94 4.39 -17.15
CA PHE A 185 -7.91 3.56 -16.52
C PHE A 185 -6.90 4.42 -15.75
N THR A 186 -6.44 5.51 -16.36
CA THR A 186 -5.51 6.46 -15.75
C THR A 186 -6.11 7.06 -14.47
N GLU A 187 -7.37 7.50 -14.50
CA GLU A 187 -8.04 8.06 -13.32
C GLU A 187 -8.19 7.04 -12.20
N MET A 188 -8.60 5.81 -12.52
CA MET A 188 -8.73 4.73 -11.53
C MET A 188 -7.38 4.40 -10.88
N CYS A 189 -6.30 4.36 -11.65
CA CYS A 189 -4.96 4.15 -11.12
C CYS A 189 -4.44 5.35 -10.31
N GLU A 190 -4.74 6.59 -10.71
CA GLU A 190 -4.33 7.79 -9.96
C GLU A 190 -5.07 7.91 -8.62
N ILE A 191 -6.35 7.53 -8.56
CA ILE A 191 -7.08 7.43 -7.29
C ILE A 191 -6.40 6.42 -6.36
N CYS A 192 -5.95 5.27 -6.90
CA CYS A 192 -5.19 4.29 -6.13
C CYS A 192 -3.80 4.78 -5.72
N LEU A 193 -3.12 5.56 -6.59
CA LEU A 193 -1.79 6.12 -6.35
C LEU A 193 -1.78 7.08 -5.16
N TRP A 194 -2.76 8.00 -5.14
CA TRP A 194 -2.86 9.04 -4.12
C TRP A 194 -3.58 8.56 -2.87
N GLY A 195 -4.51 7.59 -3.00
CA GLY A 195 -5.25 7.04 -1.88
C GLY A 195 -5.93 8.14 -1.08
N ASN A 196 -5.66 8.21 0.22
CA ASN A 196 -6.21 9.25 1.11
C ASN A 196 -5.68 10.67 0.85
N ALA A 197 -4.64 10.83 0.02
CA ALA A 197 -4.19 12.13 -0.48
C ALA A 197 -4.90 12.57 -1.78
N THR A 198 -5.86 11.79 -2.29
CA THR A 198 -6.61 12.13 -3.50
C THR A 198 -7.44 13.39 -3.29
N ASP A 199 -7.30 14.35 -4.19
CA ASP A 199 -8.15 15.55 -4.23
C ASP A 199 -9.59 15.15 -4.58
N LEU A 200 -10.56 15.56 -3.75
CA LEU A 200 -11.98 15.27 -3.97
C LEU A 200 -12.46 15.72 -5.36
N SER A 201 -11.86 16.75 -5.95
CA SER A 201 -12.18 17.21 -7.31
C SER A 201 -11.80 16.22 -8.41
N LEU A 202 -10.89 15.27 -8.14
CA LEU A 202 -10.62 14.13 -9.02
C LEU A 202 -11.73 13.08 -8.92
N LEU A 203 -12.40 12.97 -7.77
CA LEU A 203 -13.47 11.99 -7.53
C LEU A 203 -14.80 12.42 -8.17
N THR A 204 -15.04 13.72 -8.34
CA THR A 204 -16.31 14.26 -8.86
C THR A 204 -16.52 14.05 -10.36
N ASN A 205 -15.56 13.44 -11.03
CA ASN A 205 -15.28 13.64 -12.46
C ASN A 205 -15.23 12.31 -13.25
N LEU A 206 -15.71 11.22 -12.66
CA LEU A 206 -15.49 9.85 -13.16
C LEU A 206 -16.59 9.31 -14.12
N SER A 207 -17.48 10.16 -14.65
CA SER A 207 -18.46 9.73 -15.67
C SER A 207 -17.86 9.90 -17.07
N TYR A 208 -18.23 9.08 -18.05
CA TYR A 208 -17.70 9.22 -19.42
C TYR A 208 -17.98 10.59 -20.05
N GLU A 209 -19.17 11.15 -19.82
CA GLU A 209 -19.53 12.51 -20.28
C GLU A 209 -18.69 13.60 -19.62
N ASP A 210 -18.27 13.39 -18.37
CA ASP A 210 -17.40 14.32 -17.65
C ASP A 210 -15.93 14.11 -18.00
N ILE A 211 -15.48 12.87 -18.25
CA ILE A 211 -14.13 12.50 -18.69
C ILE A 211 -13.75 13.20 -20.00
N GLN A 212 -14.70 13.36 -20.94
CA GLN A 212 -14.49 14.18 -22.13
C GLN A 212 -14.31 15.67 -21.81
N LYS A 213 -15.05 16.20 -20.82
CA LYS A 213 -14.89 17.59 -20.34
C LYS A 213 -13.64 17.79 -19.48
N LEU A 214 -13.11 16.70 -18.91
CA LEU A 214 -11.87 16.67 -18.12
C LEU A 214 -10.61 16.76 -18.95
N GLN A 215 -10.68 16.54 -20.27
CA GLN A 215 -9.56 16.85 -21.16
C GLN A 215 -9.23 18.34 -21.01
N GLY A 216 -8.21 18.63 -20.19
CA GLY A 216 -7.75 19.97 -19.89
C GLY A 216 -8.22 20.57 -18.55
N SER A 217 -8.92 19.84 -17.67
CA SER A 217 -9.33 20.36 -16.36
C SER A 217 -8.12 20.73 -15.49
N GLN A 218 -8.29 21.76 -14.67
CA GLN A 218 -7.24 22.26 -13.80
C GLN A 218 -6.89 21.24 -12.70
N ALA A 219 -7.89 20.55 -12.15
CA ALA A 219 -7.72 19.52 -11.12
C ALA A 219 -6.82 18.36 -11.58
N ARG A 220 -7.06 17.83 -12.79
CA ARG A 220 -6.21 16.79 -13.39
C ARG A 220 -4.78 17.29 -13.59
N LYS A 221 -4.62 18.46 -14.20
CA LYS A 221 -3.28 19.06 -14.42
C LYS A 221 -2.53 19.27 -13.11
N ASP A 222 -3.23 19.59 -12.02
CA ASP A 222 -2.61 19.80 -10.71
C ASP A 222 -2.21 18.48 -10.03
N SER A 223 -2.99 17.41 -10.22
CA SER A 223 -2.61 16.03 -9.84
C SER A 223 -1.38 15.56 -10.62
N GLU A 224 -1.44 15.63 -11.95
CA GLU A 224 -0.40 15.17 -12.87
C GLU A 224 0.94 15.89 -12.65
N LYS A 225 0.91 17.18 -12.27
CA LYS A 225 2.14 17.95 -11.97
C LYS A 225 3.01 17.32 -10.89
N ASN A 226 2.41 16.59 -9.96
CA ASN A 226 3.12 15.94 -8.87
C ASN A 226 3.54 14.50 -9.20
N ILE A 227 3.14 13.96 -10.36
CA ILE A 227 3.57 12.66 -10.87
C ILE A 227 4.81 12.85 -11.75
N LEU A 228 5.98 12.50 -11.23
CA LEU A 228 7.28 12.79 -11.84
C LEU A 228 7.62 11.88 -13.02
N VAL A 229 7.08 10.66 -13.01
CA VAL A 229 7.18 9.67 -14.08
C VAL A 229 5.81 9.00 -14.16
N ASN A 230 5.24 8.88 -15.36
CA ASN A 230 3.94 8.27 -15.54
C ASN A 230 3.95 7.28 -16.72
N ASP A 231 3.99 5.98 -16.39
CA ASP A 231 3.99 4.87 -17.34
C ASP A 231 2.63 4.13 -17.42
N LEU A 232 1.52 4.75 -16.96
CA LEU A 232 0.19 4.12 -16.99
C LEU A 232 -0.25 3.72 -18.40
N ASP A 233 0.14 4.49 -19.41
CA ASP A 233 -0.17 4.18 -20.80
C ASP A 233 0.45 2.85 -21.25
N LYS A 234 1.63 2.48 -20.74
CA LYS A 234 2.27 1.19 -21.02
C LYS A 234 1.52 0.04 -20.36
N ALA A 235 1.09 0.23 -19.11
CA ALA A 235 0.27 -0.75 -18.39
C ALA A 235 -1.09 -0.97 -19.06
N PHE A 236 -1.75 0.11 -19.49
CA PHE A 236 -3.01 0.02 -20.24
C PHE A 236 -2.86 -0.78 -21.52
N ARG A 237 -1.81 -0.52 -22.31
CA ARG A 237 -1.55 -1.23 -23.57
C ARG A 237 -1.40 -2.74 -23.38
N VAL A 238 -0.73 -3.21 -22.32
CA VAL A 238 -0.56 -4.66 -22.11
C VAL A 238 -1.87 -5.34 -21.72
N LEU A 239 -2.71 -4.67 -20.92
CA LEU A 239 -4.03 -5.19 -20.53
C LEU A 239 -5.00 -5.22 -21.72
N THR A 240 -5.04 -4.15 -22.53
CA THR A 240 -5.88 -4.12 -23.74
C THR A 240 -5.39 -5.08 -24.81
N SER A 241 -4.08 -5.30 -24.94
CA SER A 241 -3.56 -6.31 -25.85
C SER A 241 -4.00 -7.72 -25.42
N ALA A 242 -3.89 -8.05 -24.13
CA ALA A 242 -4.37 -9.32 -23.59
C ALA A 242 -5.89 -9.52 -23.78
N GLN A 243 -6.67 -8.44 -23.67
CA GLN A 243 -8.10 -8.44 -23.95
C GLN A 243 -8.41 -8.67 -25.44
N LYS A 244 -7.71 -7.97 -26.35
CA LYS A 244 -7.85 -8.09 -27.81
C LYS A 244 -7.41 -9.47 -28.33
N GLU A 245 -6.43 -10.10 -27.68
CA GLU A 245 -5.99 -11.48 -27.95
C GLU A 245 -6.97 -12.55 -27.45
N ASP A 246 -8.07 -12.16 -26.80
CA ASP A 246 -9.07 -13.05 -26.22
C ASP A 246 -8.44 -14.11 -25.28
N LYS A 247 -7.41 -13.71 -24.53
CA LYS A 247 -6.81 -14.59 -23.52
C LYS A 247 -7.89 -14.99 -22.51
N LYS A 248 -8.08 -16.29 -22.34
CA LYS A 248 -9.11 -16.85 -21.44
C LYS A 248 -8.98 -16.36 -20.00
N GLU A 249 -7.75 -16.18 -19.54
CA GLU A 249 -7.43 -15.65 -18.23
C GLU A 249 -6.53 -14.42 -18.39
N ARG A 250 -6.94 -13.32 -17.75
CA ARG A 250 -6.23 -12.04 -17.69
C ARG A 250 -6.17 -11.64 -16.22
N ARG A 251 -5.32 -12.34 -15.48
CA ARG A 251 -5.11 -12.10 -14.05
C ARG A 251 -4.36 -10.78 -13.84
N VAL A 252 -4.82 -9.99 -12.88
CA VAL A 252 -4.07 -8.84 -12.35
C VAL A 252 -3.79 -9.08 -10.87
N ASP A 253 -2.57 -8.83 -10.43
CA ASP A 253 -2.19 -8.94 -9.03
C ASP A 253 -1.99 -7.56 -8.42
N ILE A 254 -2.43 -7.37 -7.18
CA ILE A 254 -2.22 -6.15 -6.42
C ILE A 254 -1.50 -6.51 -5.11
N VAL A 255 -0.23 -6.13 -5.02
CA VAL A 255 0.57 -6.18 -3.79
C VAL A 255 0.23 -4.95 -2.98
N LEU A 256 -0.60 -5.17 -1.95
CA LEU A 256 -1.26 -4.11 -1.20
C LEU A 256 -0.28 -3.32 -0.31
N ASP A 257 -0.64 -2.06 -0.05
CA ASP A 257 -0.02 -1.20 0.97
C ASP A 257 -1.00 -1.06 2.14
N ASN A 258 -1.71 0.06 2.25
CA ASN A 258 -2.51 0.40 3.43
C ASN A 258 -3.97 -0.07 3.40
N ALA A 259 -4.49 -0.39 4.57
CA ALA A 259 -5.91 -0.60 4.85
C ALA A 259 -6.70 0.73 4.83
N GLY A 260 -8.00 0.62 5.09
CA GLY A 260 -8.90 1.76 5.12
C GLY A 260 -9.16 2.32 3.73
N PHE A 261 -8.96 3.63 3.52
CA PHE A 261 -9.33 4.27 2.25
C PHE A 261 -8.50 3.76 1.07
N GLU A 262 -7.22 3.43 1.29
CA GLU A 262 -6.38 2.91 0.20
C GLU A 262 -6.85 1.53 -0.27
N LEU A 263 -7.08 0.58 0.65
CA LEU A 263 -7.71 -0.70 0.32
C LEU A 263 -9.09 -0.53 -0.36
N PHE A 264 -9.89 0.45 0.08
CA PHE A 264 -11.17 0.75 -0.56
C PHE A 264 -10.99 1.15 -2.02
N VAL A 265 -10.05 2.04 -2.35
CA VAL A 265 -9.81 2.42 -3.74
C VAL A 265 -9.13 1.32 -4.56
N ASP A 266 -8.32 0.47 -3.94
CA ASP A 266 -7.77 -0.73 -4.61
C ASP A 266 -8.89 -1.70 -5.04
N LEU A 267 -9.96 -1.83 -4.22
CA LEU A 267 -11.15 -2.61 -4.58
C LEU A 267 -12.00 -1.94 -5.68
N ILE A 268 -12.08 -0.60 -5.68
CA ILE A 268 -12.70 0.18 -6.76
C ILE A 268 -11.96 -0.08 -8.08
N LEU A 269 -10.63 -0.01 -8.10
CA LEU A 269 -9.83 -0.34 -9.28
C LEU A 269 -10.03 -1.78 -9.72
N ALA A 270 -9.97 -2.74 -8.79
CA ALA A 270 -10.15 -4.15 -9.13
C ALA A 270 -11.52 -4.42 -9.77
N GLY A 271 -12.58 -3.88 -9.17
CA GLY A 271 -13.92 -4.00 -9.71
C GLY A 271 -14.10 -3.32 -11.08
N TYR A 272 -13.43 -2.18 -11.30
CA TYR A 272 -13.37 -1.54 -12.62
C TYR A 272 -12.63 -2.40 -13.66
N LEU A 273 -11.48 -3.00 -13.30
CA LEU A 273 -10.72 -3.87 -14.19
C LEU A 273 -11.54 -5.09 -14.64
N ILE A 274 -12.34 -5.65 -13.73
CA ILE A 274 -13.28 -6.74 -14.05
C ILE A 274 -14.42 -6.25 -14.95
N ALA A 275 -15.10 -5.16 -14.55
CA ALA A 275 -16.25 -4.64 -15.29
C ALA A 275 -15.90 -4.18 -16.71
N SER A 276 -14.70 -3.62 -16.91
CA SER A 276 -14.18 -3.21 -18.23
C SER A 276 -13.66 -4.39 -19.06
N GLY A 277 -13.52 -5.58 -18.47
CA GLY A 277 -12.97 -6.77 -19.11
C GLY A 277 -11.45 -6.74 -19.31
N LEU A 278 -10.76 -5.73 -18.77
CA LEU A 278 -9.29 -5.64 -18.76
C LEU A 278 -8.67 -6.76 -17.91
N ALA A 279 -9.38 -7.21 -16.88
CA ALA A 279 -9.03 -8.39 -16.09
C ALA A 279 -10.19 -9.40 -16.06
N THR A 280 -9.87 -10.68 -15.89
CA THR A 280 -10.86 -11.73 -15.60
C THR A 280 -10.93 -12.07 -14.11
N ASN A 281 -9.81 -11.90 -13.41
CA ASN A 281 -9.70 -12.00 -11.97
C ASN A 281 -8.62 -11.05 -11.44
N VAL A 282 -8.75 -10.65 -10.18
CA VAL A 282 -7.79 -9.84 -9.45
C VAL A 282 -7.42 -10.56 -8.16
N VAL A 283 -6.11 -10.70 -7.94
CA VAL A 283 -5.54 -11.32 -6.76
C VAL A 283 -4.88 -10.27 -5.88
N PHE A 284 -5.32 -10.17 -4.64
CA PHE A 284 -4.78 -9.27 -3.64
C PHE A 284 -3.78 -9.98 -2.75
N HIS A 285 -2.63 -9.35 -2.51
CA HIS A 285 -1.58 -9.87 -1.65
C HIS A 285 -1.46 -9.01 -0.38
N PRO A 286 -2.17 -9.36 0.71
CA PRO A 286 -2.03 -8.71 2.01
C PRO A 286 -0.78 -9.21 2.76
N LYS A 287 -0.45 -8.54 3.87
CA LYS A 287 0.59 -8.96 4.81
C LYS A 287 0.08 -10.05 5.77
N SER A 288 0.98 -10.86 6.33
CA SER A 288 0.65 -11.96 7.24
C SER A 288 0.57 -11.58 8.72
N ILE A 289 1.15 -10.44 9.11
CA ILE A 289 1.21 -9.94 10.49
C ILE A 289 0.96 -8.43 10.50
N PRO A 290 0.51 -7.82 11.63
CA PRO A 290 0.45 -6.36 11.78
C PRO A 290 1.77 -5.71 11.34
N TRP A 291 1.71 -4.91 10.29
CA TRP A 291 2.89 -4.49 9.53
C TRP A 291 2.78 -3.01 9.17
N PHE A 292 3.87 -2.26 9.34
CA PHE A 292 4.00 -0.86 8.89
C PHE A 292 2.82 0.05 9.29
N VAL A 293 2.26 -0.21 10.48
CA VAL A 293 1.05 0.42 11.03
C VAL A 293 -0.20 0.06 10.23
N SER A 294 -0.33 0.59 9.02
CA SER A 294 -1.56 0.54 8.27
C SER A 294 -1.63 -0.56 7.22
N ASP A 295 -0.61 -1.39 7.04
CA ASP A 295 -0.63 -2.37 5.96
C ASP A 295 -1.79 -3.37 6.10
N VAL A 296 -2.36 -3.74 4.95
CA VAL A 296 -3.53 -4.63 4.86
C VAL A 296 -3.21 -6.03 5.38
N LEU A 297 -4.03 -6.50 6.30
CA LEU A 297 -4.17 -7.91 6.70
C LEU A 297 -5.44 -8.51 6.09
N PRO A 298 -5.55 -9.85 6.02
CA PRO A 298 -6.80 -10.50 5.62
C PRO A 298 -8.02 -10.03 6.44
N ALA A 299 -7.84 -9.76 7.74
CA ALA A 299 -8.90 -9.28 8.61
C ALA A 299 -9.39 -7.86 8.25
N ASP A 300 -8.52 -7.01 7.71
CA ASP A 300 -8.87 -5.64 7.30
C ASP A 300 -9.84 -5.65 6.10
N PHE A 301 -9.71 -6.63 5.21
CA PHE A 301 -10.64 -6.83 4.10
C PHE A 301 -12.05 -7.15 4.61
N GLY A 302 -12.15 -8.08 5.57
CA GLY A 302 -13.41 -8.43 6.23
C GLY A 302 -14.03 -7.25 7.00
N ALA A 303 -13.19 -6.47 7.69
CA ALA A 303 -13.62 -5.27 8.40
C ALA A 303 -14.16 -4.19 7.45
N LEU A 304 -13.49 -3.97 6.31
CA LEU A 304 -13.96 -3.05 5.27
C LEU A 304 -15.30 -3.49 4.69
N LEU A 305 -15.44 -4.75 4.29
CA LEU A 305 -16.71 -5.27 3.75
C LEU A 305 -17.85 -5.19 4.77
N SER A 306 -17.57 -5.47 6.05
CA SER A 306 -18.56 -5.33 7.12
C SER A 306 -19.02 -3.88 7.29
N ALA A 307 -18.10 -2.92 7.18
CA ALA A 307 -18.43 -1.49 7.21
C ALA A 307 -19.30 -1.05 6.03
N LEU A 308 -19.18 -1.68 4.86
CA LEU A 308 -20.02 -1.41 3.69
C LEU A 308 -21.36 -2.16 3.72
N ALA A 309 -21.42 -3.32 4.39
CA ALA A 309 -22.65 -4.09 4.57
C ALA A 309 -23.65 -3.37 5.50
N ASP A 310 -23.15 -2.77 6.59
CA ASP A 310 -23.93 -1.93 7.50
C ASP A 310 -23.32 -0.52 7.65
N PRO A 311 -23.41 0.32 6.61
CA PRO A 311 -22.75 1.61 6.58
C PRO A 311 -23.40 2.59 7.57
N ARG A 312 -24.69 2.43 7.86
CA ARG A 312 -25.39 3.28 8.84
C ARG A 312 -24.89 3.02 10.25
N ALA A 313 -24.70 1.76 10.65
CA ALA A 313 -24.10 1.46 11.95
C ALA A 313 -22.65 1.93 12.02
N PHE A 314 -21.85 1.67 10.98
CA PHE A 314 -20.43 2.02 10.96
C PHE A 314 -20.19 3.54 11.08
N TYR A 315 -20.81 4.34 10.21
CA TYR A 315 -20.67 5.81 10.25
C TYR A 315 -21.52 6.45 11.35
N GLY A 316 -22.57 5.77 11.80
CA GLY A 316 -23.45 6.22 12.88
C GLY A 316 -22.85 6.12 14.27
N ALA A 317 -21.97 5.14 14.51
CA ALA A 317 -21.28 4.96 15.79
C ALA A 317 -20.48 6.22 16.18
N VAL A 318 -20.43 6.58 17.45
CA VAL A 318 -19.62 7.70 17.94
C VAL A 318 -18.57 7.11 18.88
N SER A 319 -17.29 7.36 18.60
CA SER A 319 -16.21 6.94 19.50
C SER A 319 -16.30 7.70 20.83
N ASP A 320 -15.73 7.15 21.89
CA ASP A 320 -15.74 7.84 23.18
C ASP A 320 -15.03 9.19 23.11
N ASP A 321 -13.92 9.28 22.36
CA ASP A 321 -13.22 10.54 22.12
C ASP A 321 -14.14 11.59 21.45
N GLU A 322 -14.97 11.18 20.49
CA GLU A 322 -15.96 12.05 19.84
C GLU A 322 -17.11 12.44 20.77
N LYS A 323 -17.58 11.53 21.62
CA LYS A 323 -18.59 11.84 22.64
C LYS A 323 -18.08 12.88 23.62
N HIS A 324 -16.84 12.74 24.10
CA HIS A 324 -16.20 13.71 24.99
C HIS A 324 -15.98 15.07 24.30
N ALA A 325 -15.71 15.08 23.00
CA ALA A 325 -15.61 16.29 22.19
C ALA A 325 -16.96 16.92 21.81
N GLY A 326 -18.09 16.34 22.26
CA GLY A 326 -19.44 16.84 21.95
C GLY A 326 -19.85 16.70 20.48
N LYS A 327 -19.17 15.87 19.70
CA LYS A 327 -19.50 15.64 18.29
C LYS A 327 -20.76 14.78 18.19
N GLN A 328 -21.68 15.21 17.32
CA GLN A 328 -22.88 14.45 16.99
C GLN A 328 -22.65 13.62 15.72
N SER A 329 -23.28 12.44 15.70
CA SER A 329 -23.32 11.59 14.51
C SER A 329 -24.14 12.25 13.41
N VAL A 330 -23.57 12.37 12.21
CA VAL A 330 -24.31 12.77 11.00
C VAL A 330 -24.78 11.47 10.33
N PRO A 331 -26.08 11.21 10.18
CA PRO A 331 -26.55 10.00 9.49
C PRO A 331 -26.17 10.04 8.01
N LEU A 332 -26.04 8.86 7.39
CA LEU A 332 -25.99 8.76 5.92
C LEU A 332 -27.39 9.00 5.35
N SER A 333 -27.47 9.63 4.18
CA SER A 333 -28.72 9.66 3.41
C SER A 333 -29.05 8.26 2.87
N GLU A 334 -30.30 8.07 2.42
CA GLU A 334 -30.72 6.80 1.83
C GLU A 334 -29.91 6.45 0.58
N ALA A 335 -29.62 7.44 -0.26
CA ALA A 335 -28.83 7.26 -1.48
C ALA A 335 -27.37 6.86 -1.17
N GLU A 336 -26.73 7.53 -0.20
CA GLU A 336 -25.36 7.21 0.21
C GLU A 336 -25.29 5.77 0.76
N SER A 337 -26.25 5.41 1.61
CA SER A 337 -26.36 4.06 2.17
C SER A 337 -26.56 3.00 1.07
N ALA A 338 -27.42 3.28 0.09
CA ALA A 338 -27.69 2.35 -1.01
C ALA A 338 -26.48 2.17 -1.94
N ASN A 339 -25.70 3.23 -2.18
CA ASN A 339 -24.49 3.14 -3.01
C ASN A 339 -23.39 2.30 -2.34
N LEU A 340 -23.20 2.44 -1.01
CA LEU A 340 -22.25 1.60 -0.28
C LEU A 340 -22.68 0.14 -0.22
N GLN A 341 -23.98 -0.13 -0.06
CA GLN A 341 -24.52 -1.48 -0.11
C GLN A 341 -24.39 -2.11 -1.51
N PHE A 342 -24.51 -1.31 -2.58
CA PHE A 342 -24.23 -1.77 -3.93
C PHE A 342 -22.78 -2.25 -4.08
N LEU A 343 -21.80 -1.49 -3.57
CA LEU A 343 -20.39 -1.93 -3.58
C LEU A 343 -20.22 -3.25 -2.84
N PHE A 344 -20.77 -3.36 -1.62
CA PHE A 344 -20.69 -4.58 -0.84
C PHE A 344 -21.25 -5.79 -1.60
N GLN A 345 -22.42 -5.65 -2.23
CA GLN A 345 -23.03 -6.72 -3.02
C GLN A 345 -22.19 -7.09 -4.24
N SER A 346 -21.77 -6.09 -5.03
CA SER A 346 -20.95 -6.29 -6.23
C SER A 346 -19.64 -7.01 -5.91
N TRP A 347 -18.89 -6.55 -4.90
CA TRP A 347 -17.63 -7.14 -4.50
C TRP A 347 -17.80 -8.52 -3.86
N SER A 348 -18.87 -8.73 -3.09
CA SER A 348 -19.17 -10.04 -2.52
C SER A 348 -19.50 -11.08 -3.60
N THR A 349 -20.24 -10.69 -4.64
CA THR A 349 -20.51 -11.55 -5.81
C THR A 349 -19.22 -11.87 -6.54
N MET A 350 -18.40 -10.87 -6.89
CA MET A 350 -17.12 -11.12 -7.57
C MET A 350 -16.19 -12.02 -6.74
N HIS A 351 -16.14 -11.85 -5.42
CA HIS A 351 -15.39 -12.74 -4.55
C HIS A 351 -15.96 -14.17 -4.55
N ALA A 352 -17.28 -14.33 -4.47
CA ALA A 352 -17.93 -15.64 -4.51
C ALA A 352 -17.73 -16.37 -5.86
N GLU A 353 -17.61 -15.62 -6.95
CA GLU A 353 -17.33 -16.12 -8.30
C GLU A 353 -15.83 -16.36 -8.56
N GLY A 354 -14.96 -16.09 -7.58
CA GLY A 354 -13.51 -16.27 -7.70
C GLY A 354 -12.79 -15.18 -8.52
N GLN A 355 -13.50 -14.09 -8.87
CA GLN A 355 -12.92 -12.96 -9.58
C GLN A 355 -12.10 -12.06 -8.67
N LEU A 356 -12.40 -11.99 -7.37
CA LEU A 356 -11.57 -11.32 -6.37
C LEU A 356 -11.07 -12.34 -5.35
N THR A 357 -9.75 -12.48 -5.20
CA THR A 357 -9.15 -13.45 -4.27
C THR A 357 -8.08 -12.81 -3.40
N LEU A 358 -8.01 -13.16 -2.12
CA LEU A 358 -6.88 -12.81 -1.25
C LEU A 358 -5.89 -13.98 -1.13
N ARG A 359 -4.60 -13.69 -1.29
CA ARG A 359 -3.50 -14.67 -1.16
C ARG A 359 -2.37 -14.08 -0.30
N PRO A 360 -2.42 -14.22 1.05
CA PRO A 360 -1.30 -13.82 1.90
C PRO A 360 -0.07 -14.70 1.64
N ASN A 361 1.12 -14.13 1.86
CA ASN A 361 2.37 -14.87 1.84
C ASN A 361 3.39 -14.17 2.77
N ASP A 362 4.15 -14.96 3.54
CA ASP A 362 5.10 -14.45 4.53
C ASP A 362 6.27 -13.68 3.90
N PHE A 363 6.52 -13.87 2.60
CA PHE A 363 7.48 -13.09 1.82
C PHE A 363 7.26 -11.58 1.94
N TRP A 364 6.00 -11.15 1.94
CA TRP A 364 5.65 -9.73 1.98
C TRP A 364 6.09 -9.07 3.29
N THR A 365 6.26 -9.87 4.35
CA THR A 365 6.75 -9.47 5.68
C THR A 365 8.18 -9.92 5.98
N ALA A 366 8.91 -10.43 4.98
CA ALA A 366 10.34 -10.72 5.10
C ALA A 366 11.18 -9.43 5.15
N GLY A 367 12.36 -9.48 5.78
CA GLY A 367 13.24 -8.32 6.02
C GLY A 367 14.10 -7.87 4.83
N GLY A 368 13.87 -8.44 3.64
CA GLY A 368 14.68 -8.24 2.44
C GLY A 368 13.96 -7.54 1.29
N SER A 369 14.73 -7.27 0.23
CA SER A 369 14.21 -6.72 -1.03
C SER A 369 13.48 -7.78 -1.88
N TYR A 370 12.75 -7.33 -2.90
CA TYR A 370 12.12 -8.21 -3.89
C TYR A 370 13.10 -8.81 -4.90
N TRP A 371 14.37 -8.38 -4.91
CA TRP A 371 15.42 -9.08 -5.68
C TRP A 371 15.62 -10.52 -5.19
N ARG A 372 15.21 -10.81 -3.94
CA ARG A 372 15.30 -12.14 -3.35
C ARG A 372 14.15 -13.07 -3.77
N LEU A 373 13.04 -12.52 -4.27
CA LEU A 373 11.81 -13.29 -4.56
C LEU A 373 12.07 -14.56 -5.40
N PRO A 374 12.84 -14.52 -6.51
CA PRO A 374 13.07 -15.72 -7.34
C PRO A 374 13.79 -16.86 -6.61
N LYS A 375 14.47 -16.60 -5.50
CA LYS A 375 15.26 -17.58 -4.74
C LYS A 375 14.64 -17.92 -3.40
N ALA A 376 14.09 -16.92 -2.70
CA ALA A 376 13.49 -17.10 -1.40
C ALA A 376 12.13 -17.80 -1.49
N GLU A 377 11.31 -17.41 -2.48
CA GLU A 377 9.92 -17.87 -2.61
C GLU A 377 9.60 -18.19 -4.09
N PRO A 378 10.22 -19.24 -4.65
CA PRO A 378 10.14 -19.56 -6.08
C PRO A 378 8.72 -19.92 -6.55
N GLU A 379 7.88 -20.47 -5.67
CA GLU A 379 6.48 -20.78 -5.97
C GLU A 379 5.65 -19.51 -6.17
N LEU A 380 5.81 -18.53 -5.27
CA LEU A 380 5.18 -17.20 -5.44
C LEU A 380 5.70 -16.51 -6.70
N TYR A 381 7.01 -16.58 -6.96
CA TYR A 381 7.58 -16.01 -8.18
C TYR A 381 7.01 -16.65 -9.45
N ALA A 382 6.81 -17.97 -9.46
CA ALA A 382 6.19 -18.68 -10.57
C ALA A 382 4.71 -18.29 -10.73
N ASP A 383 3.95 -18.21 -9.63
CA ASP A 383 2.54 -17.80 -9.64
C ASP A 383 2.35 -16.38 -10.18
N LEU A 384 3.23 -15.43 -9.84
CA LEU A 384 3.17 -14.06 -10.36
C LEU A 384 3.47 -13.95 -11.86
N LYS A 385 4.16 -14.92 -12.47
CA LYS A 385 4.37 -14.94 -13.94
C LYS A 385 3.10 -15.20 -14.72
N GLU A 386 2.10 -15.82 -14.10
CA GLU A 386 0.78 -16.05 -14.71
C GLU A 386 -0.02 -14.74 -14.81
N SER A 387 0.36 -13.70 -14.07
CA SER A 387 -0.28 -12.39 -14.11
C SER A 387 -0.01 -11.64 -15.41
N GLU A 388 -1.01 -10.97 -15.97
CA GLU A 388 -0.80 -10.01 -17.06
C GLU A 388 -0.15 -8.72 -16.54
N LEU A 389 -0.40 -8.36 -15.28
CA LEU A 389 0.15 -7.19 -14.60
C LEU A 389 0.17 -7.37 -13.07
N VAL A 390 1.32 -7.15 -12.45
CA VAL A 390 1.47 -7.07 -10.99
C VAL A 390 1.66 -5.62 -10.57
N ILE A 391 0.66 -5.09 -9.86
CA ILE A 391 0.62 -3.72 -9.33
C ILE A 391 1.18 -3.73 -7.91
N PHE A 392 2.24 -2.96 -7.67
CA PHE A 392 2.85 -2.76 -6.36
C PHE A 392 2.44 -1.40 -5.81
N LYS A 393 1.67 -1.40 -4.72
CA LYS A 393 1.17 -0.16 -4.10
C LYS A 393 2.15 0.42 -3.09
N GLY A 394 2.31 1.73 -3.09
CA GLY A 394 2.91 2.46 -1.97
C GLY A 394 4.44 2.41 -1.87
N ASP A 395 4.93 3.07 -0.82
CA ASP A 395 6.35 3.39 -0.67
C ASP A 395 7.19 2.18 -0.25
N LEU A 396 6.71 1.33 0.66
CA LEU A 396 7.46 0.16 1.12
C LEU A 396 7.66 -0.86 -0.01
N ASN A 397 6.63 -1.12 -0.82
CA ASN A 397 6.77 -2.00 -1.97
C ASN A 397 7.80 -1.46 -2.97
N TYR A 398 7.82 -0.15 -3.21
CA TYR A 398 8.83 0.47 -4.07
C TYR A 398 10.25 0.38 -3.49
N ARG A 399 10.41 0.61 -2.18
CA ARG A 399 11.68 0.40 -1.49
C ARG A 399 12.13 -1.05 -1.60
N LYS A 400 11.24 -2.03 -1.44
CA LYS A 400 11.58 -3.45 -1.63
C LYS A 400 11.91 -3.78 -3.09
N LEU A 401 11.22 -3.21 -4.09
CA LEU A 401 11.55 -3.36 -5.51
C LEU A 401 12.96 -2.84 -5.81
N THR A 402 13.29 -1.65 -5.31
CA THR A 402 14.57 -0.95 -5.57
C THR A 402 15.65 -1.24 -4.53
N ALA A 403 15.40 -2.23 -3.67
CA ALA A 403 16.24 -2.65 -2.55
C ALA A 403 16.65 -1.54 -1.55
N ASP A 404 15.87 -0.46 -1.47
CA ASP A 404 16.08 0.69 -0.58
C ASP A 404 17.51 1.25 -0.71
N ALA A 405 18.04 1.23 -1.93
CA ALA A 405 19.42 1.62 -2.22
C ALA A 405 19.54 3.06 -2.72
N ALA A 406 20.69 3.66 -2.46
CA ALA A 406 21.05 5.03 -2.82
C ALA A 406 21.44 5.12 -4.31
N TRP A 407 20.52 4.73 -5.18
CA TRP A 407 20.67 4.85 -6.63
C TRP A 407 20.78 6.33 -7.05
N PRO A 408 21.56 6.63 -8.12
CA PRO A 408 21.36 7.86 -8.89
C PRO A 408 19.88 7.98 -9.28
N ALA A 409 19.30 9.18 -9.16
CA ALA A 409 17.87 9.37 -9.41
C ALA A 409 17.46 9.07 -10.86
N THR A 410 18.42 9.10 -11.78
CA THR A 410 18.24 8.84 -13.21
C THR A 410 18.50 7.38 -13.60
N THR A 411 18.90 6.53 -12.64
CA THR A 411 19.05 5.08 -12.88
C THR A 411 17.74 4.52 -13.45
N PRO A 412 17.74 3.76 -14.56
CA PRO A 412 16.52 3.21 -15.12
C PRO A 412 15.76 2.34 -14.10
N PHE A 413 14.44 2.48 -14.03
CA PHE A 413 13.60 1.66 -13.14
C PHE A 413 13.80 0.15 -13.40
N THR A 414 13.90 -0.23 -14.68
CA THR A 414 14.16 -1.61 -15.14
C THR A 414 15.47 -2.19 -14.62
N GLU A 415 16.49 -1.35 -14.40
CA GLU A 415 17.77 -1.75 -13.79
C GLU A 415 17.63 -1.86 -12.27
N ALA A 416 17.01 -0.86 -11.64
CA ALA A 416 16.89 -0.76 -10.19
C ALA A 416 16.03 -1.87 -9.56
N ILE A 417 15.11 -2.48 -10.32
CA ILE A 417 14.31 -3.62 -9.85
C ILE A 417 14.95 -4.99 -10.13
N GLY A 418 16.12 -5.02 -10.76
CA GLY A 418 16.99 -6.20 -10.89
C GLY A 418 16.26 -7.45 -11.39
N PRO A 419 16.23 -8.57 -10.62
CA PRO A 419 15.57 -9.82 -11.02
C PRO A 419 14.04 -9.73 -11.27
N MET A 420 13.41 -8.62 -10.90
CA MET A 420 12.01 -8.31 -11.20
C MET A 420 11.84 -7.49 -12.51
N GLY A 421 12.94 -7.11 -13.15
CA GLY A 421 12.98 -6.31 -14.37
C GLY A 421 12.79 -7.10 -15.67
N PRO A 422 13.33 -6.61 -16.80
CA PRO A 422 13.29 -7.31 -18.09
C PRO A 422 13.80 -8.75 -17.99
N GLY A 423 13.09 -9.69 -18.62
CA GLY A 423 13.41 -11.13 -18.58
C GLY A 423 12.95 -11.86 -17.32
N SER A 424 12.31 -11.19 -16.35
CA SER A 424 11.77 -11.83 -15.14
C SER A 424 10.54 -12.73 -15.43
N GLY A 425 9.84 -12.49 -16.54
CA GLY A 425 8.53 -13.07 -16.82
C GLY A 425 7.38 -12.39 -16.07
N ILE A 426 7.63 -11.29 -15.34
CA ILE A 426 6.63 -10.56 -14.56
C ILE A 426 6.52 -9.12 -15.10
N ARG A 427 5.31 -8.67 -15.42
CA ARG A 427 5.07 -7.25 -15.72
C ARG A 427 4.79 -6.50 -14.43
N VAL A 428 5.64 -5.53 -14.12
CA VAL A 428 5.59 -4.77 -12.86
C VAL A 428 5.07 -3.37 -13.14
N LEU A 429 4.07 -2.94 -12.37
CA LEU A 429 3.65 -1.54 -12.27
C LEU A 429 3.78 -1.08 -10.82
N ALA A 430 4.63 -0.09 -10.55
CA ALA A 430 4.71 0.51 -9.23
C ALA A 430 3.85 1.78 -9.17
N LEU A 431 2.90 1.84 -8.25
CA LEU A 431 2.10 3.03 -7.95
C LEU A 431 2.58 3.61 -6.61
N ARG A 432 3.50 4.57 -6.66
CA ARG A 432 4.20 5.03 -5.46
C ARG A 432 4.10 6.52 -5.25
N THR A 433 3.44 6.91 -4.17
CA THR A 433 3.65 8.21 -3.53
C THR A 433 4.99 8.20 -2.77
N CYS A 434 5.87 9.16 -3.03
CA CYS A 434 7.25 9.21 -2.50
C CYS A 434 7.26 9.57 -1.01
N LYS A 435 7.67 8.62 -0.15
CA LYS A 435 7.79 8.78 1.32
C LYS A 435 9.15 8.29 1.86
N ALA A 436 10.16 8.21 0.99
CA ALA A 436 11.50 7.73 1.30
C ALA A 436 12.56 8.30 0.35
N ASP A 437 13.84 8.23 0.75
CA ASP A 437 14.98 8.78 0.00
C ASP A 437 15.21 8.15 -1.38
N VAL A 438 14.88 6.85 -1.54
CA VAL A 438 15.07 6.15 -2.81
C VAL A 438 14.12 6.71 -3.86
N VAL A 439 14.64 7.01 -5.04
CA VAL A 439 13.86 7.31 -6.26
C VAL A 439 14.77 7.02 -7.45
N VAL A 440 14.19 6.45 -8.51
CA VAL A 440 14.91 6.10 -9.74
C VAL A 440 14.06 6.48 -10.96
N GLY A 441 14.66 6.42 -12.14
CA GLY A 441 14.00 6.65 -13.42
C GLY A 441 13.50 8.07 -13.65
N LEU A 442 13.99 9.05 -12.89
CA LEU A 442 13.66 10.46 -13.14
C LEU A 442 14.37 10.96 -14.40
N PRO A 443 13.76 11.90 -15.15
CA PRO A 443 14.48 12.63 -16.18
C PRO A 443 15.66 13.43 -15.60
N GLU A 444 16.71 13.62 -16.40
CA GLU A 444 17.87 14.43 -16.04
C GLU A 444 17.47 15.84 -15.56
N GLY A 445 18.07 16.30 -14.46
CA GLY A 445 17.82 17.62 -13.87
C GLY A 445 16.56 17.74 -13.02
N VAL A 446 15.67 16.73 -12.98
CA VAL A 446 14.43 16.80 -12.20
C VAL A 446 14.70 16.73 -10.69
N ASP A 447 15.59 15.83 -10.23
CA ASP A 447 15.96 15.72 -8.82
C ASP A 447 16.62 17.02 -8.33
N GLU A 448 17.53 17.59 -9.11
CA GLU A 448 18.23 18.84 -8.82
C GLU A 448 17.26 20.01 -8.73
N ARG A 449 16.34 20.12 -9.69
CA ARG A 449 15.31 21.18 -9.72
C ARG A 449 14.43 21.14 -8.48
N ILE A 450 13.98 19.95 -8.06
CA ILE A 450 13.10 19.82 -6.89
C ILE A 450 13.89 19.99 -5.60
N LYS A 451 15.12 19.50 -5.51
CA LYS A 451 16.01 19.76 -4.36
C LYS A 451 16.21 21.26 -4.12
N ALA A 452 16.26 22.06 -5.18
CA ALA A 452 16.43 23.50 -5.12
C ALA A 452 15.18 24.27 -4.64
N THR A 453 14.01 23.64 -4.51
CA THR A 453 12.82 24.29 -3.95
C THR A 453 12.92 24.43 -2.43
N ASP A 454 12.12 25.30 -1.84
CA ASP A 454 12.00 25.39 -0.38
C ASP A 454 11.54 24.04 0.20
N GLY A 455 12.19 23.59 1.27
CA GLY A 455 12.03 22.25 1.84
C GLY A 455 12.52 21.08 0.96
N GLY A 456 13.10 21.34 -0.22
CA GLY A 456 13.50 20.32 -1.19
C GLY A 456 14.76 19.53 -0.82
N GLY A 457 15.64 20.15 -0.02
CA GLY A 457 16.85 19.52 0.52
C GLY A 457 18.17 20.10 0.01
N SER A 458 18.15 21.21 -0.72
CA SER A 458 19.33 21.91 -1.28
C SER A 458 20.50 22.04 -0.30
N GLU A 459 20.25 22.49 0.93
CA GLU A 459 21.30 22.74 1.94
C GLU A 459 22.00 21.45 2.41
N SER A 460 21.28 20.33 2.43
CA SER A 460 21.75 19.04 2.93
C SER A 460 22.21 18.07 1.83
N GLY A 461 21.89 18.35 0.57
CA GLY A 461 22.02 17.39 -0.56
C GLY A 461 21.00 16.24 -0.55
N ALA A 462 20.32 16.03 0.58
CA ALA A 462 19.27 15.03 0.77
C ALA A 462 18.05 15.26 -0.13
N ARG A 463 17.29 14.19 -0.39
CA ARG A 463 16.01 14.25 -1.13
C ARG A 463 14.82 14.51 -0.20
N LYS A 464 14.88 15.59 0.58
CA LYS A 464 13.80 15.93 1.54
C LYS A 464 12.43 16.07 0.88
N TRP A 465 12.39 16.50 -0.38
CA TRP A 465 11.17 16.54 -1.18
C TRP A 465 10.45 15.18 -1.25
N ALA A 466 11.20 14.08 -1.28
CA ALA A 466 10.71 12.71 -1.45
C ALA A 466 10.21 12.08 -0.14
N TRP A 467 10.25 12.79 0.99
CA TRP A 467 9.80 12.27 2.30
C TRP A 467 8.34 12.62 2.61
N SER A 468 7.79 13.60 1.88
CA SER A 468 6.54 14.28 2.22
C SER A 468 5.26 13.58 1.74
N GLY A 469 5.36 12.66 0.79
CA GLY A 469 4.21 12.13 0.06
C GLY A 469 3.57 13.12 -0.92
N LYS A 470 4.19 14.28 -1.17
CA LYS A 470 3.68 15.26 -2.14
C LYS A 470 3.87 14.83 -3.59
N TRP A 471 4.93 14.08 -3.86
CA TRP A 471 5.33 13.66 -5.20
C TRP A 471 5.08 12.18 -5.40
N ALA A 472 4.86 11.75 -6.64
CA ALA A 472 4.63 10.36 -6.98
C ALA A 472 5.42 9.94 -8.22
N VAL A 473 5.62 8.64 -8.36
CA VAL A 473 6.12 7.99 -9.57
C VAL A 473 5.21 6.81 -9.91
N VAL A 474 4.91 6.67 -11.18
CA VAL A 474 4.24 5.50 -11.75
C VAL A 474 5.17 4.90 -12.80
N GLN A 475 5.74 3.73 -12.49
CA GLN A 475 6.81 3.15 -13.29
C GLN A 475 6.48 1.72 -13.69
N PHE A 476 6.72 1.42 -14.96
CA PHE A 476 6.40 0.13 -15.55
C PHE A 476 7.65 -0.59 -16.04
N SER A 477 7.68 -1.91 -15.88
CA SER A 477 8.67 -2.80 -16.49
C SER A 477 7.98 -4.00 -17.10
N ASP A 478 8.19 -4.21 -18.41
CA ASP A 478 7.72 -5.43 -19.08
C ASP A 478 8.75 -6.55 -18.91
N GLY A 479 8.58 -7.38 -17.88
CA GLY A 479 9.43 -8.55 -17.69
C GLY A 479 9.16 -9.70 -18.66
N LYS A 480 8.08 -9.63 -19.46
CA LYS A 480 7.70 -10.66 -20.45
C LYS A 480 8.19 -10.35 -21.87
N ALA A 481 8.72 -9.14 -22.11
CA ALA A 481 9.22 -8.68 -23.39
C ALA A 481 10.56 -9.31 -23.80
#